data_AF-K1TZB0-F1
#
_entry.id   AF-K1TZB0-F1
#
_cell.length_a   1.000
_cell.length_b   1.000
_cell.length_c   1.000
_cell.angle_alpha   90.00
_cell.angle_beta   90.00
_cell.angle_gamma   90.00
#
_symmetry.space_group_name_H-M   'P 1'
#
loop_
_entity.id
_entity.type
_entity.pdbx_description
1 polymer ?
#
loop_
_entity_poly.entity_id
_entity_poly.type
_entity_poly.pdbx_seq_one_letter_code
_entity_poly.pdbx_strand_id
1 'polypeptide(L)'
;MHIWRLDNWEKILPKDGSGRTGLRFRCDKNVDPEVKRACLQFGKWLRAEYYFPVRIVVYVKEAERIRAKDGDYVVGTFFEPYSYYDEPYIRIATGDYEELLSKNGKDNALASILISLAHELTHYYQWINNL
;
A
#
# COMPACT_ATOMS: atom_id res chain seq x y z
N MET A 1 16.20 -4.27 -13.82
CA MET A 1 16.26 -4.69 -12.40
C MET A 1 14.86 -4.54 -11.82
N HIS A 2 14.32 -5.56 -11.15
CA HIS A 2 12.95 -5.53 -10.66
C HIS A 2 12.91 -4.87 -9.27
N ILE A 3 12.39 -3.64 -9.16
CA ILE A 3 12.44 -2.82 -7.92
C ILE A 3 12.00 -3.59 -6.67
N TRP A 4 10.97 -4.43 -6.80
CA TRP A 4 10.40 -5.17 -5.67
C TRP A 4 11.21 -6.40 -5.22
N ARG A 5 12.30 -6.70 -5.92
CA ARG A 5 13.20 -7.83 -5.62
C ARG A 5 14.61 -7.36 -5.27
N LEU A 6 14.79 -6.06 -5.05
CA LEU A 6 16.03 -5.50 -4.55
C LEU A 6 16.26 -5.91 -3.10
N ASP A 7 17.54 -6.04 -2.75
CA ASP A 7 18.05 -6.49 -1.45
C ASP A 7 19.02 -5.48 -0.82
N ASN A 8 19.13 -4.24 -1.35
CA ASN A 8 19.98 -3.20 -0.79
C ASN A 8 19.63 -2.92 0.69
N TRP A 9 18.35 -3.09 1.05
CA TRP A 9 17.86 -2.98 2.42
C TRP A 9 18.62 -3.86 3.42
N GLU A 10 19.21 -4.99 3.02
CA GLU A 10 20.02 -5.84 3.91
C GLU A 10 21.25 -5.12 4.46
N LYS A 11 21.79 -4.16 3.70
CA LYS A 11 22.95 -3.35 4.08
C LYS A 11 22.56 -2.05 4.79
N ILE A 12 21.34 -1.57 4.55
CA ILE A 12 20.84 -0.26 5.02
C ILE A 12 20.15 -0.38 6.38
N LEU A 13 19.35 -1.43 6.58
CA LEU A 13 18.49 -1.54 7.76
C LEU A 13 19.28 -1.82 9.05
N PRO A 14 18.80 -1.32 10.21
CA PRO A 14 19.36 -1.68 11.51
C PRO A 14 19.36 -3.19 11.75
N LYS A 15 20.46 -3.71 12.30
CA LYS A 15 20.68 -5.15 12.57
C LYS A 15 20.37 -5.57 14.00
N ASP A 16 19.80 -4.68 14.79
CA ASP A 16 19.47 -4.89 16.20
C ASP A 16 18.22 -5.77 16.42
N GLY A 17 17.50 -6.12 15.34
CA GLY A 17 16.32 -6.97 15.37
C GLY A 17 15.07 -6.30 15.95
N SER A 18 15.07 -4.99 16.15
CA SER A 18 13.95 -4.25 16.75
C SER A 18 12.78 -3.99 15.78
N GLY A 19 13.03 -4.11 14.47
CA GLY A 19 12.05 -3.88 13.41
C GLY A 19 11.04 -5.02 13.22
N ARG A 20 9.77 -4.67 12.97
CA ARG A 20 8.73 -5.62 12.55
C ARG A 20 8.77 -5.76 11.03
N THR A 21 8.41 -6.93 10.52
CA THR A 21 8.34 -7.22 9.08
C THR A 21 6.90 -7.47 8.63
N GLY A 22 6.67 -7.47 7.31
CA GLY A 22 5.41 -7.92 6.69
C GLY A 22 4.50 -6.81 6.14
N LEU A 23 3.41 -7.24 5.52
CA LEU A 23 2.36 -6.37 4.97
C LEU A 23 1.08 -6.54 5.79
N ARG A 24 0.56 -5.45 6.37
CA ARG A 24 -0.66 -5.45 7.19
C ARG A 24 -1.74 -4.56 6.57
N PHE A 25 -2.98 -5.02 6.57
CA PHE A 25 -4.13 -4.21 6.16
C PHE A 25 -4.95 -3.77 7.38
N ARG A 26 -5.49 -2.56 7.31
CA ARG A 26 -6.53 -2.01 8.18
C ARG A 26 -7.58 -1.37 7.30
N CYS A 27 -8.82 -1.85 7.36
CA CYS A 27 -9.92 -1.33 6.55
C CYS A 27 -10.88 -0.56 7.43
N ASP A 28 -11.35 0.59 6.96
CA ASP A 28 -12.47 1.28 7.60
C ASP A 28 -13.73 0.41 7.58
N LYS A 29 -14.69 0.72 8.45
CA LYS A 29 -15.88 -0.09 8.66
C LYS A 29 -16.78 -0.14 7.43
N ASN A 30 -16.93 0.96 6.70
CA ASN A 30 -17.86 1.08 5.58
C ASN A 30 -17.17 0.99 4.21
N VAL A 31 -15.92 0.48 4.15
CA VAL A 31 -15.33 0.08 2.87
C VAL A 31 -16.18 -1.02 2.26
N ASP A 32 -16.46 -0.90 0.96
CA ASP A 32 -17.22 -1.90 0.21
C ASP A 32 -16.66 -3.33 0.43
N PRO A 33 -17.50 -4.34 0.73
CA PRO A 33 -17.03 -5.69 1.03
C PRO A 33 -16.20 -6.33 -0.10
N GLU A 34 -16.51 -6.02 -1.35
CA GLU A 34 -15.82 -6.56 -2.50
C GLU A 34 -14.45 -5.93 -2.71
N VAL A 35 -14.35 -4.61 -2.50
CA VAL A 35 -13.06 -3.91 -2.45
C VAL A 35 -12.20 -4.48 -1.32
N LYS A 36 -12.77 -4.65 -0.12
CA LYS A 36 -12.07 -5.24 1.02
C LYS A 36 -11.59 -6.66 0.70
N ARG A 37 -12.42 -7.50 0.11
CA ARG A 37 -12.05 -8.85 -0.33
C ARG A 37 -10.87 -8.80 -1.30
N ALA A 38 -10.94 -7.96 -2.34
CA ALA A 38 -9.91 -7.84 -3.35
C ALA A 38 -8.57 -7.38 -2.75
N CYS A 39 -8.57 -6.32 -1.93
CA CYS A 39 -7.35 -5.83 -1.27
C CYS A 39 -6.70 -6.91 -0.37
N LEU A 40 -7.50 -7.65 0.39
CA LEU A 40 -6.97 -8.70 1.28
C LEU A 40 -6.44 -9.91 0.51
N GLN A 41 -7.10 -10.30 -0.59
CA GLN A 41 -6.61 -11.37 -1.47
C GLN A 41 -5.32 -10.96 -2.17
N PHE A 42 -5.27 -9.75 -2.70
CA PHE A 42 -4.04 -9.20 -3.28
C PHE A 42 -2.92 -9.14 -2.24
N GLY A 43 -3.21 -8.65 -1.03
CA GLY A 43 -2.28 -8.68 0.09
C GLY A 43 -1.79 -10.07 0.49
N LYS A 44 -2.63 -11.11 0.35
CA LYS A 44 -2.22 -12.50 0.57
C LYS A 44 -1.24 -12.98 -0.50
N TRP A 45 -1.53 -12.71 -1.76
CA TRP A 45 -0.64 -13.04 -2.87
C TRP A 45 0.70 -12.29 -2.74
N LEU A 46 0.66 -10.98 -2.46
CA LEU A 46 1.85 -10.15 -2.26
C LEU A 46 2.81 -10.72 -1.21
N ARG A 47 2.29 -11.19 -0.08
CA ARG A 47 3.10 -11.80 0.99
C ARG A 47 3.71 -13.15 0.61
N ALA A 48 3.19 -13.83 -0.41
CA ALA A 48 3.77 -15.06 -0.93
C ALA A 48 4.87 -14.78 -1.96
N GLU A 49 4.73 -13.70 -2.73
CA GLU A 49 5.64 -13.37 -3.83
C GLU A 49 6.81 -12.46 -3.43
N TYR A 50 6.61 -11.60 -2.43
CA TYR A 50 7.56 -10.56 -2.05
C TYR A 50 7.82 -10.52 -0.55
N TYR A 51 9.06 -10.20 -0.21
CA TYR A 51 9.46 -9.97 1.17
C TYR A 51 9.26 -8.50 1.55
N PHE A 52 8.87 -8.26 2.81
CA PHE A 52 8.60 -6.94 3.39
C PHE A 52 9.50 -6.76 4.62
N PRO A 53 10.73 -6.26 4.45
CA PRO A 53 11.74 -6.20 5.52
C PRO A 53 11.36 -5.26 6.66
N VAL A 54 10.71 -4.15 6.33
CA VAL A 54 10.09 -3.23 7.30
C VAL A 54 8.58 -3.35 7.15
N ARG A 55 7.86 -3.51 8.26
CA ARG A 55 6.41 -3.69 8.23
C ARG A 55 5.75 -2.45 7.66
N ILE A 56 4.92 -2.65 6.65
CA ILE A 56 4.09 -1.59 6.07
C ILE A 56 2.61 -1.84 6.38
N VAL A 57 1.92 -0.79 6.80
CA VAL A 57 0.48 -0.83 7.07
C VAL A 57 -0.28 -0.14 5.93
N VAL A 58 -1.21 -0.84 5.30
CA VAL A 58 -2.13 -0.30 4.29
C VAL A 58 -3.46 0.01 4.95
N TYR A 59 -3.83 1.28 4.97
CA TYR A 59 -5.14 1.76 5.39
C TYR A 59 -6.06 1.86 4.17
N VAL A 60 -7.06 1.00 4.10
CA VAL A 60 -8.12 1.04 3.08
C VAL A 60 -9.25 1.93 3.61
N LYS A 61 -9.45 3.08 2.98
CA LYS A 61 -10.29 4.17 3.47
C LYS A 61 -11.61 4.21 2.71
N GLU A 62 -12.71 4.43 3.43
CA GLU A 62 -14.05 4.56 2.84
C GLU A 62 -14.26 5.88 2.08
N ALA A 63 -13.38 6.87 2.29
CA ALA A 63 -13.45 8.15 1.61
C ALA A 63 -13.16 8.01 0.10
N GLU A 64 -13.79 8.87 -0.70
CA GLU A 64 -13.57 8.97 -2.15
C GLU A 64 -12.14 9.44 -2.48
N ARG A 65 -11.62 10.40 -1.71
CA ARG A 65 -10.25 10.90 -1.81
C ARG A 65 -9.66 11.15 -0.43
N ILE A 66 -8.34 11.15 -0.36
CA ILE A 66 -7.56 11.42 0.86
C ILE A 66 -6.78 12.70 0.66
N ARG A 67 -6.72 13.54 1.70
CA ARG A 67 -5.86 14.71 1.72
C ARG A 67 -4.40 14.31 1.95
N ALA A 68 -3.55 14.61 0.96
CA ALA A 68 -2.10 14.49 1.04
C ALA A 68 -1.49 15.64 1.87
N LYS A 69 -0.19 15.55 2.17
CA LYS A 69 0.50 16.52 3.03
C LYS A 69 0.64 17.90 2.38
N ASP A 70 0.78 17.94 1.06
CA ASP A 70 0.79 19.16 0.22
C ASP A 70 -0.59 19.83 0.11
N GLY A 71 -1.65 19.13 0.54
CA GLY A 71 -3.02 19.63 0.56
C GLY A 71 -3.88 19.08 -0.57
N ASP A 72 -3.31 18.35 -1.52
CA ASP A 72 -4.04 17.79 -2.66
C ASP A 72 -4.93 16.62 -2.24
N TYR A 73 -6.01 16.40 -3.00
CA TYR A 73 -6.88 15.25 -2.84
C TYR A 73 -6.47 14.15 -3.81
N VAL A 74 -6.09 13.00 -3.28
CA VAL A 74 -5.53 11.87 -4.06
C VAL A 74 -6.20 10.55 -3.68
N VAL A 75 -6.04 9.53 -4.52
CA VAL A 75 -6.58 8.19 -4.27
C VAL A 75 -5.59 7.28 -3.53
N GLY A 76 -4.31 7.67 -3.46
CA GLY A 76 -3.25 6.93 -2.77
C GLY A 76 -2.21 7.86 -2.17
N THR A 77 -1.65 7.46 -1.02
CA THR A 77 -0.46 8.10 -0.45
C THR A 77 0.42 7.07 0.24
N PHE A 78 1.73 7.20 0.07
CA PHE A 78 2.76 6.56 0.86
C PHE A 78 3.35 7.57 1.87
N PHE A 79 3.45 7.18 3.13
CA PHE A 79 4.22 7.92 4.14
C PHE A 79 5.59 7.30 4.28
N GLU A 80 6.58 8.09 3.89
CA GLU A 80 8.00 7.81 4.01
C GLU A 80 8.53 8.37 5.34
N PRO A 81 8.96 7.52 6.29
CA PRO A 81 9.62 7.99 7.49
C PRO A 81 11.10 8.27 7.25
N TYR A 82 11.63 9.22 8.02
CA TYR A 82 13.06 9.56 7.99
C TYR A 82 13.94 8.44 8.59
N SER A 83 13.39 7.72 9.57
CA SER A 83 14.08 6.64 10.30
C SER A 83 13.48 5.28 9.94
N TYR A 84 14.33 4.27 9.75
CA TYR A 84 13.89 2.88 9.53
C TYR A 84 13.32 2.21 10.79
N TYR A 85 13.40 2.86 11.96
CA TYR A 85 12.71 2.41 13.17
C TYR A 85 11.22 2.76 13.18
N ASP A 86 10.82 3.75 12.39
CA ASP A 86 9.42 4.15 12.26
C ASP A 86 8.76 3.35 11.13
N GLU A 87 7.53 2.87 11.37
CA GLU A 87 6.81 2.10 10.36
C GLU A 87 6.23 3.00 9.28
N PRO A 88 6.51 2.73 7.99
CA PRO A 88 5.83 3.39 6.90
C PRO A 88 4.37 2.93 6.82
N TYR A 89 3.56 3.73 6.14
CA TYR A 89 2.18 3.33 5.86
C TYR A 89 1.69 3.85 4.52
N ILE A 90 0.69 3.16 3.97
CA ILE A 90 -0.04 3.54 2.78
C ILE A 90 -1.47 3.86 3.18
N ARG A 91 -2.08 4.87 2.54
CA ARG A 91 -3.53 5.09 2.60
C ARG A 91 -4.08 5.05 1.19
N ILE A 92 -5.11 4.25 0.95
CA ILE A 92 -5.83 4.16 -0.35
C ILE A 92 -7.29 4.54 -0.12
N ALA A 93 -7.78 5.48 -0.93
CA ALA A 93 -9.17 5.90 -0.97
C ALA A 93 -9.95 4.94 -1.87
N THR A 94 -11.14 4.53 -1.46
CA THR A 94 -11.95 3.57 -2.23
C THR A 94 -13.42 3.98 -2.32
N GLY A 95 -13.77 5.20 -1.91
CA GLY A 95 -15.15 5.69 -1.93
C GLY A 95 -15.69 5.96 -3.34
N ASP A 96 -14.83 5.99 -4.35
CA ASP A 96 -15.19 6.11 -5.77
C ASP A 96 -15.54 4.75 -6.42
N TYR A 97 -15.51 3.65 -5.67
CA TYR A 97 -15.70 2.30 -6.20
C TYR A 97 -17.03 2.12 -6.96
N GLU A 98 -18.15 2.66 -6.45
CA GLU A 98 -19.45 2.56 -7.13
C GLU A 98 -19.44 3.29 -8.50
N GLU A 99 -18.76 4.45 -8.56
CA GLU A 99 -18.59 5.18 -9.81
C GLU A 99 -17.73 4.37 -10.80
N LEU A 100 -16.58 3.85 -10.34
CA LEU A 100 -15.70 3.01 -11.15
C LEU A 100 -16.42 1.74 -11.64
N LEU A 101 -17.22 1.12 -10.78
CA LEU A 101 -18.01 -0.07 -11.09
C LEU A 101 -19.00 0.21 -12.21
N SER A 102 -19.72 1.34 -12.13
CA SER A 102 -20.70 1.74 -13.15
C SER A 102 -20.07 2.04 -14.52
N LYS A 103 -18.87 2.63 -14.53
CA LYS A 103 -18.19 3.08 -15.75
C LYS A 103 -17.39 1.97 -16.43
N ASN A 104 -16.68 1.17 -15.63
CA ASN A 104 -15.63 0.28 -16.13
C ASN A 104 -15.96 -1.20 -15.93
N GLY A 105 -17.03 -1.51 -15.20
CA GLY A 105 -17.33 -2.85 -14.74
C GLY A 105 -16.44 -3.27 -13.56
N LYS A 106 -16.83 -4.38 -12.94
CA LYS A 106 -16.28 -4.84 -11.67
C LYS A 106 -14.77 -5.08 -11.68
N ASP A 107 -14.29 -5.85 -12.65
CA ASP A 107 -12.88 -6.27 -12.67
C ASP A 107 -11.95 -5.08 -12.89
N ASN A 108 -12.31 -4.17 -13.78
CA ASN A 108 -11.54 -2.95 -14.02
C ASN A 108 -11.61 -1.98 -12.84
N ALA A 109 -12.76 -1.84 -12.18
CA ALA A 109 -12.90 -1.01 -10.98
C ALA A 109 -11.99 -1.50 -9.83
N LEU A 110 -11.99 -2.81 -9.57
CA LEU A 110 -11.08 -3.41 -8.59
C LEU A 110 -9.62 -3.27 -9.02
N ALA A 111 -9.30 -3.50 -10.30
CA ALA A 111 -7.95 -3.35 -10.82
C ALA A 111 -7.41 -1.92 -10.65
N SER A 112 -8.23 -0.88 -10.87
CA SER A 112 -7.84 0.51 -10.64
C SER A 112 -7.37 0.76 -9.20
N ILE A 113 -8.12 0.27 -8.21
CA ILE A 113 -7.77 0.39 -6.79
C ILE A 113 -6.47 -0.38 -6.47
N LEU A 114 -6.35 -1.61 -6.99
CA LEU A 114 -5.17 -2.45 -6.74
C LEU A 114 -3.91 -1.90 -7.41
N ILE A 115 -4.04 -1.26 -8.58
CA ILE A 115 -2.95 -0.56 -9.26
C ILE A 115 -2.47 0.64 -8.42
N SER A 116 -3.39 1.43 -7.86
CA SER A 116 -3.00 2.51 -6.93
C SER A 116 -2.25 1.97 -5.71
N LEU A 117 -2.69 0.86 -5.13
CA LEU A 117 -1.94 0.21 -4.05
C LEU A 117 -0.55 -0.27 -4.50
N ALA A 118 -0.44 -0.89 -5.68
CA ALA A 118 0.85 -1.32 -6.23
C ALA A 118 1.79 -0.14 -6.53
N HIS A 119 1.24 1.00 -6.97
CA HIS A 119 1.99 2.24 -7.14
C HIS A 119 2.64 2.69 -5.83
N GLU A 120 1.86 2.80 -4.76
CA GLU A 120 2.39 3.19 -3.44
C GLU A 120 3.37 2.15 -2.85
N LEU A 121 3.15 0.86 -3.11
CA LEU A 121 4.11 -0.19 -2.74
C LEU A 121 5.43 -0.08 -3.51
N THR A 122 5.41 0.47 -4.72
CA THR A 122 6.64 0.75 -5.46
C THR A 122 7.46 1.84 -4.75
N HIS A 123 6.82 2.88 -4.22
CA HIS A 123 7.48 3.88 -3.38
C HIS A 123 8.09 3.28 -2.11
N TYR A 124 7.39 2.34 -1.46
CA TYR A 124 7.97 1.59 -0.33
C TYR A 124 9.26 0.86 -0.70
N TYR A 125 9.29 0.16 -1.84
CA TYR A 125 10.49 -0.55 -2.28
C TYR A 125 11.61 0.40 -2.74
N GLN A 126 11.28 1.58 -3.26
CA GLN A 126 12.27 2.61 -3.54
C GLN A 126 12.91 3.12 -2.24
N TRP A 127 12.07 3.51 -1.27
CA TRP A 127 12.49 4.02 0.04
C TRP A 127 13.40 3.03 0.77
N ILE A 128 12.96 1.77 0.93
CA ILE A 128 13.71 0.79 1.73
C ILE A 128 15.07 0.41 1.10
N ASN A 129 15.23 0.67 -0.20
CA ASN A 129 16.46 0.42 -0.94
C ASN A 129 17.26 1.71 -1.24
N ASN A 130 16.85 2.86 -0.70
CA ASN A 130 17.48 4.17 -0.89
C ASN A 130 17.71 4.53 -2.36
N LEU A 131 16.63 4.42 -3.16
CA LEU A 131 16.60 4.74 -4.60
C LEU A 131 15.92 6.06 -4.91
#